data_AF-A0AAU1JJR6-F1
#
_entry.id   AF-A0AAU1JJR6-F1
#
_cell.length_a   1.000
_cell.length_b   1.000
_cell.length_c   1.000
_cell.angle_alpha   90.00
_cell.angle_beta   90.00
_cell.angle_gamma   90.00
#
_symmetry.space_group_name_H-M   'P 1'
#
loop_
_entity.id
_entity.type
_entity.pdbx_description
1 polymer ?
#
loop_
_entity_poly.entity_id
_entity_poly.type
_entity_poly.pdbx_seq_one_letter_code
_entity_poly.pdbx_strand_id
1 'polypeptide(L)'
;MPYTAEISRTSPTCFIFLVDQSTSMTDPIGGEDPKKKADVVADAINRLLTELSVKCAKEEGVRDYFHIAVIGYGAAVGSAFQGELTGRDLVPLSEVADAPARIETRAKKVPDGAGGLVETTVQFPLWMDPVAQGGTPMNRALKYAETLVAGWTERFPGSFPPIVLNLTDGESTDGDPAASAAAITAHATADGAVLLFNLHVSAAGGAPSAFPDSDADLPDDYARALFAMSSPLPTHMRSYAASQGQRVSENTRGFVYNADVTSVVQFLDIGTRATELR
;
A
#
# COMPACT_ATOMS: atom_id res chain seq x y z
N MET A 1 -23.95 -3.37 -7.61
CA MET A 1 -22.73 -2.68 -8.08
C MET A 1 -21.59 -3.30 -7.31
N PRO A 2 -20.45 -3.61 -7.94
CA PRO A 2 -19.29 -4.13 -7.21
C PRO A 2 -18.65 -3.02 -6.35
N TYR A 3 -17.84 -3.42 -5.39
CA TYR A 3 -17.08 -2.56 -4.47
C TYR A 3 -17.97 -1.70 -3.59
N THR A 4 -19.05 -2.29 -3.07
CA THR A 4 -20.03 -1.62 -2.21
C THR A 4 -20.28 -2.35 -0.90
N ALA A 5 -19.67 -3.53 -0.69
CA ALA A 5 -19.83 -4.28 0.53
C ALA A 5 -19.37 -3.47 1.75
N GLU A 6 -20.14 -3.58 2.81
CA GLU A 6 -19.84 -2.98 4.11
C GLU A 6 -18.68 -3.72 4.77
N ILE A 7 -17.76 -2.96 5.39
CA ILE A 7 -16.63 -3.53 6.11
C ILE A 7 -16.95 -3.53 7.61
N SER A 8 -16.92 -4.73 8.20
CA SER A 8 -17.21 -4.99 9.62
C SER A 8 -16.41 -6.19 10.14
N ARG A 9 -16.53 -6.51 11.43
CA ARG A 9 -15.81 -7.66 12.04
C ARG A 9 -16.23 -9.01 11.44
N THR A 10 -17.49 -9.12 10.99
CA THR A 10 -18.04 -10.34 10.38
C THR A 10 -17.87 -10.35 8.86
N SER A 11 -17.51 -9.21 8.27
CA SER A 11 -17.27 -9.03 6.84
C SER A 11 -16.02 -8.13 6.66
N PRO A 12 -14.82 -8.64 7.04
CA PRO A 12 -13.60 -7.85 6.97
C PRO A 12 -13.17 -7.69 5.51
N THR A 13 -12.25 -6.76 5.24
CA THR A 13 -11.49 -6.72 3.98
C THR A 13 -10.01 -7.06 4.21
N CYS A 14 -9.21 -7.10 3.14
CA CYS A 14 -7.80 -7.48 3.17
C CYS A 14 -6.93 -6.44 2.47
N PHE A 15 -5.84 -6.02 3.12
CA PHE A 15 -4.79 -5.22 2.50
C PHE A 15 -3.49 -6.03 2.45
N ILE A 16 -2.93 -6.17 1.25
CA ILE A 16 -1.67 -6.88 1.01
C ILE A 16 -0.69 -5.87 0.41
N PHE A 17 0.32 -5.48 1.17
CA PHE A 17 1.40 -4.60 0.71
C PHE A 17 2.54 -5.46 0.18
N LEU A 18 2.83 -5.36 -1.12
CA LEU A 18 4.05 -5.87 -1.72
C LEU A 18 5.08 -4.74 -1.71
N VAL A 19 6.15 -4.93 -0.95
CA VAL A 19 7.19 -3.91 -0.74
C VAL A 19 8.47 -4.36 -1.40
N ASP A 20 8.86 -3.62 -2.44
CA ASP A 20 10.17 -3.78 -3.06
C ASP A 20 11.26 -3.47 -2.05
N GLN A 21 12.16 -4.42 -1.89
CA GLN A 21 13.32 -4.37 -1.03
C GLN A 21 14.59 -4.57 -1.87
N SER A 22 14.55 -4.29 -3.16
CA SER A 22 15.72 -4.39 -4.05
C SER A 22 16.79 -3.37 -3.67
N THR A 23 17.99 -3.55 -4.23
CA THR A 23 19.14 -2.69 -3.92
C THR A 23 18.91 -1.25 -4.38
N SER A 24 18.16 -1.00 -5.46
CA SER A 24 17.83 0.35 -5.95
C SER A 24 17.06 1.17 -4.92
N MET A 25 16.38 0.53 -3.97
CA MET A 25 15.66 1.21 -2.90
C MET A 25 16.58 1.96 -1.92
N THR A 26 17.92 1.80 -2.04
CA THR A 26 18.89 2.65 -1.33
C THR A 26 18.99 4.06 -1.91
N ASP A 27 18.58 4.26 -3.16
CA ASP A 27 18.67 5.57 -3.82
C ASP A 27 17.69 6.56 -3.16
N PRO A 28 18.00 7.87 -3.22
CA PRO A 28 17.10 8.88 -2.68
C PRO A 28 15.78 8.90 -3.45
N ILE A 29 14.68 9.20 -2.75
CA ILE A 29 13.42 9.55 -3.39
C ILE A 29 13.50 10.96 -3.98
N GLY A 30 12.77 11.22 -5.05
CA GLY A 30 12.57 12.57 -5.57
C GLY A 30 11.93 13.48 -4.52
N GLY A 31 12.43 14.72 -4.42
CA GLY A 31 11.97 15.73 -3.47
C GLY A 31 13.11 16.61 -2.95
N GLU A 32 12.80 17.49 -2.00
CA GLU A 32 13.78 18.43 -1.42
C GLU A 32 14.66 17.78 -0.33
N ASP A 33 14.19 16.70 0.32
CA ASP A 33 14.89 16.01 1.41
C ASP A 33 15.35 14.61 0.95
N PRO A 34 16.67 14.36 0.81
CA PRO A 34 17.21 13.14 0.22
C PRO A 34 17.13 11.96 1.21
N LYS A 35 15.94 11.40 1.38
CA LYS A 35 15.68 10.15 2.11
C LYS A 35 15.73 8.97 1.15
N LYS A 36 16.19 7.81 1.61
CA LYS A 36 16.16 6.59 0.79
C LYS A 36 14.71 6.19 0.51
N LYS A 37 14.46 5.65 -0.69
CA LYS A 37 13.13 5.12 -1.06
C LYS A 37 12.64 4.07 -0.07
N ALA A 38 13.51 3.15 0.37
CA ALA A 38 13.18 2.16 1.39
C ALA A 38 12.67 2.77 2.70
N ASP A 39 13.34 3.82 3.20
CA ASP A 39 12.97 4.49 4.45
C ASP A 39 11.60 5.15 4.32
N VAL A 40 11.35 5.84 3.20
CA VAL A 40 10.09 6.53 2.94
C VAL A 40 8.93 5.55 2.83
N VAL A 41 9.12 4.45 2.09
CA VAL A 41 8.09 3.43 1.91
C VAL A 41 7.78 2.72 3.23
N ALA A 42 8.81 2.32 4.00
CA ALA A 42 8.62 1.68 5.29
C ALA A 42 7.93 2.62 6.29
N ASP A 43 8.36 3.89 6.38
CA ASP A 43 7.71 4.87 7.24
C ASP A 43 6.25 5.12 6.84
N ALA A 44 5.95 5.19 5.54
CA ALA A 44 4.59 5.40 5.05
C ALA A 44 3.67 4.22 5.39
N ILE A 45 4.15 2.98 5.25
CA ILE A 45 3.40 1.77 5.65
C ILE A 45 3.21 1.73 7.16
N ASN A 46 4.26 1.93 7.96
CA ASN A 46 4.14 1.93 9.42
C ASN A 46 3.16 3.01 9.91
N ARG A 47 3.20 4.21 9.30
CA ARG A 47 2.25 5.26 9.60
C ARG A 47 0.81 4.87 9.22
N LEU A 48 0.61 4.27 8.05
CA LEU A 48 -0.69 3.78 7.61
C LEU A 48 -1.25 2.73 8.58
N LEU A 49 -0.44 1.78 9.03
CA LEU A 49 -0.88 0.77 10.02
C LEU A 49 -1.31 1.43 11.34
N THR A 50 -0.60 2.47 11.77
CA THR A 50 -1.01 3.29 12.93
C THR A 50 -2.36 3.96 12.67
N GLU A 51 -2.53 4.61 11.51
CA GLU A 51 -3.76 5.32 11.15
C GLU A 51 -4.97 4.36 11.04
N LEU A 52 -4.77 3.17 10.45
CA LEU A 52 -5.78 2.12 10.41
C LEU A 52 -6.16 1.62 11.81
N SER A 53 -5.17 1.39 12.67
CA SER A 53 -5.37 0.95 14.06
C SER A 53 -6.18 1.98 14.86
N VAL A 54 -5.81 3.27 14.77
CA VAL A 54 -6.52 4.37 15.42
C VAL A 54 -7.94 4.51 14.87
N LYS A 55 -8.12 4.41 13.55
CA LYS A 55 -9.45 4.50 12.90
C LYS A 55 -10.39 3.37 13.36
N CYS A 56 -9.85 2.20 13.68
CA CYS A 56 -10.61 1.03 14.11
C CYS A 56 -10.67 0.86 15.64
N ALA A 57 -10.05 1.76 16.40
CA ALA A 57 -10.07 1.72 17.86
C ALA A 57 -11.46 2.06 18.42
N LYS A 58 -11.92 1.25 19.36
CA LYS A 58 -13.15 1.40 20.15
C LYS A 58 -12.84 1.16 21.63
N GLU A 59 -13.84 1.32 22.50
CA GLU A 59 -13.68 1.09 23.95
C GLU A 59 -13.17 -0.32 24.27
N GLU A 60 -13.62 -1.34 23.51
CA GLU A 60 -13.17 -2.73 23.69
C GLU A 60 -11.82 -3.09 23.02
N GLY A 61 -11.13 -2.12 22.40
CA GLY A 61 -9.90 -2.35 21.64
C GLY A 61 -10.05 -2.10 20.15
N VAL A 62 -9.07 -2.56 19.36
CA VAL A 62 -9.07 -2.40 17.90
C VAL A 62 -9.92 -3.49 17.24
N ARG A 63 -10.83 -3.09 16.35
CA ARG A 63 -11.71 -4.04 15.64
C ARG A 63 -11.03 -4.59 14.38
N ASP A 64 -11.16 -5.90 14.17
CA ASP A 64 -10.66 -6.61 12.99
C ASP A 64 -11.54 -6.37 11.75
N TYR A 65 -11.58 -5.12 11.29
CA TYR A 65 -12.16 -4.75 10.00
C TYR A 65 -11.24 -5.10 8.83
N PHE A 66 -9.95 -5.28 9.12
CA PHE A 66 -8.90 -5.48 8.14
C PHE A 66 -8.03 -6.68 8.53
N HIS A 67 -7.74 -7.53 7.56
CA HIS A 67 -6.58 -8.42 7.60
C HIS A 67 -5.44 -7.77 6.82
N ILE A 68 -4.23 -7.78 7.38
CA ILE A 68 -3.06 -7.09 6.86
C ILE A 68 -1.99 -8.12 6.52
N ALA A 69 -1.41 -7.99 5.33
CA ALA A 69 -0.17 -8.66 4.95
C ALA A 69 0.85 -7.61 4.48
N VAL A 70 2.08 -7.71 4.96
CA VAL A 70 3.20 -6.90 4.48
C VAL A 70 4.27 -7.87 3.99
N ILE A 71 4.46 -7.94 2.68
CA ILE A 71 5.34 -8.89 2.01
C ILE A 71 6.49 -8.13 1.38
N GLY A 72 7.70 -8.34 1.89
CA GLY A 72 8.92 -7.83 1.29
C GLY A 72 9.36 -8.70 0.13
N TYR A 73 9.86 -8.09 -0.94
CA TYR A 73 10.50 -8.82 -2.03
C TYR A 73 11.81 -8.17 -2.47
N GLY A 74 12.88 -8.95 -2.43
CA GLY A 74 14.24 -8.52 -2.76
C GLY A 74 15.18 -9.72 -2.83
N ALA A 75 16.07 -9.84 -1.83
CA ALA A 75 16.89 -11.03 -1.61
C ALA A 75 16.04 -12.30 -1.36
N ALA A 76 14.91 -12.15 -0.68
CA ALA A 76 13.89 -13.18 -0.47
C ALA A 76 12.50 -12.58 -0.69
N VAL A 77 11.48 -13.43 -0.78
CA VAL A 77 10.07 -13.03 -0.80
C VAL A 77 9.39 -13.64 0.42
N GLY A 78 8.71 -12.82 1.22
CA GLY A 78 7.99 -13.28 2.40
C GLY A 78 7.57 -12.14 3.32
N SER A 79 6.98 -12.48 4.47
CA SER A 79 6.55 -11.50 5.47
C SER A 79 7.69 -10.55 5.88
N ALA A 80 7.42 -9.25 5.79
CA ALA A 80 8.31 -8.18 6.23
C ALA A 80 8.04 -7.72 7.67
N PHE A 81 7.04 -8.32 8.34
CA PHE A 81 6.81 -8.06 9.76
C PHE A 81 8.02 -8.44 10.60
N GLN A 82 8.28 -7.63 11.62
CA GLN A 82 9.34 -7.81 12.60
C GLN A 82 8.73 -8.05 14.00
N GLY A 83 9.57 -8.40 14.97
CA GLY A 83 9.13 -8.63 16.35
C GLY A 83 8.24 -9.86 16.48
N GLU A 84 7.16 -9.76 17.25
CA GLU A 84 6.25 -10.89 17.53
C GLU A 84 5.50 -11.40 16.30
N LEU A 85 5.35 -10.55 15.28
CA LEU A 85 4.67 -10.88 14.02
C LEU A 85 5.61 -11.48 12.96
N THR A 86 6.90 -11.68 13.28
CA THR A 86 7.89 -12.24 12.35
C THR A 86 7.42 -13.57 11.77
N GLY A 87 7.49 -13.71 10.45
CA GLY A 87 7.12 -14.93 9.73
C GLY A 87 5.61 -15.14 9.58
N ARG A 88 4.78 -14.20 10.01
CA ARG A 88 3.33 -14.25 9.78
C ARG A 88 2.97 -13.52 8.50
N ASP A 89 2.26 -14.18 7.61
CA ASP A 89 1.87 -13.55 6.34
C ASP A 89 0.66 -12.64 6.47
N LEU A 90 -0.41 -13.14 7.08
CA LEU A 90 -1.69 -12.46 7.16
C LEU A 90 -2.13 -12.36 8.62
N VAL A 91 -2.36 -11.14 9.10
CA VAL A 91 -2.56 -10.82 10.51
C VAL A 91 -3.81 -9.92 10.67
N PRO A 92 -4.73 -10.20 11.60
CA PRO A 92 -5.81 -9.28 11.94
C PRO A 92 -5.31 -7.94 12.48
N LEU A 93 -6.01 -6.86 12.16
CA LEU A 93 -5.58 -5.51 12.54
C LEU A 93 -5.43 -5.33 14.06
N SER A 94 -6.24 -5.99 14.88
CA SER A 94 -6.08 -5.95 16.34
C SER A 94 -4.72 -6.47 16.78
N GLU A 95 -4.31 -7.62 16.27
CA GLU A 95 -3.00 -8.20 16.53
C GLU A 95 -1.86 -7.33 15.98
N VAL A 96 -2.06 -6.69 14.81
CA VAL A 96 -1.10 -5.68 14.33
C VAL A 96 -1.00 -4.53 15.32
N ALA A 97 -2.11 -3.95 15.76
CA ALA A 97 -2.13 -2.82 16.68
C ALA A 97 -1.43 -3.11 18.02
N ASP A 98 -1.57 -4.33 18.53
CA ASP A 98 -1.04 -4.74 19.83
C ASP A 98 0.44 -5.16 19.78
N ALA A 99 0.98 -5.49 18.60
CA ALA A 99 2.32 -6.05 18.44
C ALA A 99 3.25 -5.24 17.51
N PRO A 100 3.51 -3.94 17.76
CA PRO A 100 4.59 -3.25 17.08
C PRO A 100 5.94 -3.87 17.47
N ALA A 101 6.83 -4.06 16.50
CA ALA A 101 8.17 -4.60 16.74
C ALA A 101 8.99 -3.67 17.65
N ARG A 102 8.81 -2.35 17.50
CA ARG A 102 9.35 -1.33 18.40
C ARG A 102 8.54 -0.03 18.30
N ILE A 103 8.71 0.84 19.30
CA ILE A 103 8.15 2.20 19.29
C ILE A 103 9.31 3.18 19.30
N GLU A 104 9.44 3.97 18.23
CA GLU A 104 10.38 5.06 18.16
C GLU A 104 9.79 6.35 18.71
N THR A 105 10.69 7.22 19.18
CA THR A 105 10.35 8.55 19.68
C THR A 105 10.86 9.56 18.67
N ARG A 106 9.96 10.23 17.93
CA ARG A 106 10.33 11.15 16.85
C ARG A 106 9.90 12.59 17.17
N ALA A 107 10.77 13.55 16.89
CA ALA A 107 10.43 14.96 17.01
C ALA A 107 9.56 15.40 15.82
N LYS A 108 8.43 16.05 16.11
CA LYS A 108 7.52 16.62 15.13
C LYS A 108 7.30 18.09 15.44
N LYS A 109 7.56 18.95 14.47
CA LYS A 109 7.21 20.37 14.55
C LYS A 109 5.72 20.53 14.30
N VAL A 110 5.01 21.05 15.30
CA VAL A 110 3.58 21.36 15.22
C VAL A 110 3.36 22.87 15.37
N PRO A 111 2.39 23.45 14.65
CA PRO A 111 2.03 24.85 14.84
C PRO A 111 1.62 25.14 16.28
N ASP A 112 2.16 26.20 16.86
CA ASP A 112 1.88 26.62 18.24
C ASP A 112 0.60 27.44 18.39
N GLY A 113 -0.13 27.67 17.29
CA GLY A 113 -1.34 28.49 17.25
C GLY A 113 -1.10 30.01 17.31
N ALA A 114 0.15 30.45 17.49
CA ALA A 114 0.58 31.85 17.52
C ALA A 114 1.48 32.22 16.32
N GLY A 115 1.63 31.31 15.36
CA GLY A 115 2.43 31.50 14.14
C GLY A 115 3.86 30.97 14.23
N GLY A 116 4.23 30.32 15.34
CA GLY A 116 5.47 29.57 15.51
C GLY A 116 5.29 28.06 15.40
N LEU A 117 6.40 27.33 15.52
CA LEU A 117 6.44 25.87 15.54
C LEU A 117 7.03 25.41 16.86
N VAL A 118 6.32 24.53 17.58
CA VAL A 118 6.83 23.84 18.77
C VAL A 118 7.23 22.43 18.39
N GLU A 119 8.40 22.00 18.87
CA GLU A 119 8.86 20.63 18.74
C GLU A 119 8.15 19.76 19.77
N THR A 120 7.30 18.85 19.28
CA THR A 120 6.60 17.88 20.11
C THR A 120 7.11 16.48 19.79
N THR A 121 7.32 15.71 20.84
CA THR A 121 7.73 14.32 20.72
C THR A 121 6.51 13.45 20.45
N VAL A 122 6.54 12.66 19.37
CA VAL A 122 5.49 11.69 19.03
C VAL A 122 6.03 10.26 19.06
N GLN A 123 5.18 9.33 19.51
CA GLN A 123 5.46 7.90 19.39
C GLN A 123 5.20 7.44 17.96
N PHE A 124 6.12 6.65 17.43
CA PHE A 124 6.06 6.11 16.08
C PHE A 124 6.27 4.59 16.14
N PRO A 125 5.18 3.80 16.22
CA PRO A 125 5.27 2.36 16.21
C PRO A 125 5.76 1.84 14.85
N LEU A 126 6.56 0.79 14.87
CA LEU A 126 7.18 0.18 13.70
C LEU A 126 6.93 -1.32 13.71
N TRP A 127 6.39 -1.81 12.61
CA TRP A 127 6.13 -3.23 12.35
C TRP A 127 7.07 -3.83 11.33
N MET A 128 7.67 -2.99 10.48
CA MET A 128 8.65 -3.39 9.49
C MET A 128 9.84 -2.44 9.47
N ASP A 129 11.00 -2.97 9.07
CA ASP A 129 12.22 -2.22 8.81
C ASP A 129 12.37 -1.88 7.33
N PRO A 130 13.03 -0.75 6.99
CA PRO A 130 13.47 -0.51 5.63
C PRO A 130 14.56 -1.52 5.25
N VAL A 131 14.36 -2.20 4.12
CA VAL A 131 15.31 -3.16 3.55
C VAL A 131 15.55 -2.79 2.09
N ALA A 132 16.80 -2.85 1.65
CA ALA A 132 17.20 -2.56 0.27
C ALA A 132 18.37 -3.46 -0.12
N GLN A 133 18.07 -4.72 -0.41
CA GLN A 133 19.02 -5.78 -0.78
C GLN A 133 18.42 -6.73 -1.82
N GLY A 134 19.19 -7.01 -2.87
CA GLY A 134 18.84 -8.01 -3.89
C GLY A 134 18.28 -7.37 -5.16
N GLY A 135 17.66 -8.21 -6.01
CA GLY A 135 16.96 -7.78 -7.22
C GLY A 135 15.49 -7.47 -6.95
N THR A 136 14.68 -7.36 -8.00
CA THR A 136 13.26 -7.01 -7.94
C THR A 136 12.40 -8.19 -8.40
N PRO A 137 12.28 -9.28 -7.60
CA PRO A 137 11.56 -10.48 -8.02
C PRO A 137 10.03 -10.31 -7.92
N MET A 138 9.50 -9.38 -8.70
CA MET A 138 8.08 -8.99 -8.70
C MET A 138 7.16 -10.14 -9.09
N ASN A 139 7.55 -11.02 -10.02
CA ASN A 139 6.73 -12.19 -10.35
C ASN A 139 6.56 -13.12 -9.16
N ARG A 140 7.64 -13.41 -8.42
CA ARG A 140 7.55 -14.20 -7.20
C ARG A 140 6.71 -13.51 -6.12
N ALA A 141 6.82 -12.19 -5.97
CA ALA A 141 6.00 -11.42 -5.03
C ALA A 141 4.51 -11.49 -5.37
N LEU A 142 4.14 -11.28 -6.63
CA LEU A 142 2.75 -11.35 -7.09
C LEU A 142 2.19 -12.76 -6.92
N LYS A 143 2.95 -13.81 -7.25
CA LYS A 143 2.53 -15.20 -7.00
C LYS A 143 2.36 -15.49 -5.53
N TYR A 144 3.22 -14.96 -4.66
CA TYR A 144 3.07 -15.09 -3.22
C TYR A 144 1.76 -14.45 -2.74
N ALA A 145 1.50 -13.20 -3.15
CA ALA A 145 0.24 -12.52 -2.85
C ALA A 145 -0.98 -13.28 -3.38
N GLU A 146 -0.90 -13.87 -4.57
CA GLU A 146 -1.98 -14.67 -5.16
C GLU A 146 -2.39 -15.84 -4.26
N THR A 147 -1.43 -16.52 -3.61
CA THR A 147 -1.75 -17.57 -2.63
C THR A 147 -2.52 -17.05 -1.41
N LEU A 148 -2.15 -15.87 -0.90
CA LEU A 148 -2.83 -15.23 0.23
C LEU A 148 -4.23 -14.76 -0.17
N VAL A 149 -4.36 -14.18 -1.36
CA VAL A 149 -5.62 -13.74 -1.95
C VAL A 149 -6.57 -14.94 -2.09
N ALA A 150 -6.13 -16.03 -2.70
CA ALA A 150 -6.93 -17.24 -2.90
C ALA A 150 -7.46 -17.78 -1.57
N GLY A 151 -6.58 -17.96 -0.57
CA GLY A 151 -6.99 -18.43 0.75
C GLY A 151 -7.93 -17.46 1.49
N TRP A 152 -7.80 -16.15 1.25
CA TRP A 152 -8.67 -15.16 1.87
C TRP A 152 -10.06 -15.11 1.23
N THR A 153 -10.14 -15.13 -0.11
CA THR A 153 -11.42 -15.05 -0.83
C THR A 153 -12.28 -16.30 -0.62
N GLU A 154 -11.66 -17.48 -0.45
CA GLU A 154 -12.37 -18.70 -0.04
C GLU A 154 -12.99 -18.59 1.35
N ARG A 155 -12.31 -17.91 2.28
CA ARG A 155 -12.78 -17.73 3.67
C ARG A 155 -13.82 -16.63 3.82
N PHE A 156 -13.73 -15.58 3.00
CA PHE A 156 -14.59 -14.38 3.07
C PHE A 156 -15.24 -14.06 1.71
N PRO A 157 -16.02 -15.00 1.13
CA PRO A 157 -16.53 -14.85 -0.24
C PRO A 157 -17.55 -13.73 -0.40
N GLY A 158 -18.15 -13.23 0.68
CA GLY A 158 -19.14 -12.13 0.66
C GLY A 158 -18.59 -10.75 0.99
N SER A 159 -17.31 -10.66 1.37
CA SER A 159 -16.69 -9.42 1.83
C SER A 159 -16.30 -8.48 0.69
N PHE A 160 -15.98 -7.22 1.01
CA PHE A 160 -15.25 -6.35 0.09
C PHE A 160 -13.92 -7.00 -0.32
N PRO A 161 -13.61 -7.10 -1.62
CA PRO A 161 -12.48 -7.90 -2.10
C PRO A 161 -11.12 -7.38 -1.61
N PRO A 162 -10.09 -8.23 -1.53
CA PRO A 162 -8.74 -7.81 -1.20
C PRO A 162 -8.22 -6.68 -2.11
N ILE A 163 -7.36 -5.84 -1.54
CA ILE A 163 -6.58 -4.84 -2.27
C ILE A 163 -5.10 -5.17 -2.09
N VAL A 164 -4.42 -5.42 -3.20
CA VAL A 164 -2.98 -5.63 -3.30
C VAL A 164 -2.33 -4.32 -3.74
N LEU A 165 -1.42 -3.79 -2.94
CA LEU A 165 -0.68 -2.56 -3.22
C LEU A 165 0.78 -2.92 -3.43
N ASN A 166 1.28 -2.73 -4.64
CA ASN A 166 2.67 -2.97 -5.01
C ASN A 166 3.46 -1.66 -5.03
N LEU A 167 4.47 -1.56 -4.16
CA LEU A 167 5.34 -0.40 -4.03
C LEU A 167 6.74 -0.80 -4.51
N THR A 168 7.18 -0.24 -5.64
CA THR A 168 8.43 -0.61 -6.33
C THR A 168 9.18 0.59 -6.86
N ASP A 169 10.47 0.45 -7.14
CA ASP A 169 11.30 1.48 -7.77
C ASP A 169 11.99 1.02 -9.06
N GLY A 170 11.68 -0.18 -9.54
CA GLY A 170 12.40 -0.77 -10.66
C GLY A 170 11.68 -1.92 -11.35
N GLU A 171 12.10 -2.21 -12.57
CA GLU A 171 11.54 -3.28 -13.39
C GLU A 171 11.73 -4.66 -12.73
N SER A 172 10.81 -5.59 -13.03
CA SER A 172 10.93 -6.97 -12.58
C SER A 172 12.20 -7.62 -13.12
N THR A 173 13.01 -8.18 -12.21
CA THR A 173 14.24 -8.90 -12.57
C THR A 173 14.00 -10.40 -12.79
N ASP A 174 12.75 -10.88 -12.67
CA ASP A 174 12.38 -12.29 -12.79
C ASP A 174 11.32 -12.57 -13.88
N GLY A 175 11.23 -11.67 -14.87
CA GLY A 175 10.42 -11.83 -16.09
C GLY A 175 9.28 -10.83 -16.19
N ASP A 176 8.40 -10.98 -17.19
CA ASP A 176 7.21 -10.14 -17.32
C ASP A 176 6.18 -10.45 -16.21
N PRO A 177 5.81 -9.48 -15.35
CA PRO A 177 4.86 -9.69 -14.25
C PRO A 177 3.39 -9.72 -14.68
N ALA A 178 3.05 -9.40 -15.94
CA ALA A 178 1.67 -9.22 -16.39
C ALA A 178 0.78 -10.44 -16.12
N ALA A 179 1.28 -11.65 -16.39
CA ALA A 179 0.52 -12.88 -16.14
C ALA A 179 0.26 -13.12 -14.64
N SER A 180 1.24 -12.81 -13.79
CA SER A 180 1.11 -12.95 -12.34
C SER A 180 0.14 -11.89 -11.76
N ALA A 181 0.16 -10.67 -12.29
CA ALA A 181 -0.79 -9.62 -11.93
C ALA A 181 -2.23 -9.96 -12.37
N ALA A 182 -2.39 -10.53 -13.57
CA ALA A 182 -3.69 -11.01 -14.05
C ALA A 182 -4.23 -12.17 -13.20
N ALA A 183 -3.36 -13.06 -12.72
CA ALA A 183 -3.77 -14.15 -11.84
C ALA A 183 -4.35 -13.65 -10.51
N ILE A 184 -3.76 -12.61 -9.90
CA ILE A 184 -4.30 -11.97 -8.68
C ILE A 184 -5.71 -11.43 -8.93
N THR A 185 -5.89 -10.65 -9.99
CA THR A 185 -7.16 -9.97 -10.29
C THR A 185 -8.23 -10.91 -10.89
N ALA A 186 -7.87 -12.15 -11.20
CA ALA A 186 -8.83 -13.20 -11.55
C ALA A 186 -9.58 -13.76 -10.32
N HIS A 187 -9.04 -13.58 -9.11
CA HIS A 187 -9.74 -13.89 -7.87
C HIS A 187 -10.78 -12.82 -7.55
N ALA A 188 -11.89 -13.22 -6.92
CA ALA A 188 -12.99 -12.33 -6.62
C ALA A 188 -13.75 -12.76 -5.36
N THR A 189 -14.40 -11.79 -4.73
CA THR A 189 -15.53 -12.02 -3.83
C THR A 189 -16.84 -11.76 -4.57
N ALA A 190 -17.98 -11.98 -3.92
CA ALA A 190 -19.30 -11.62 -4.42
C ALA A 190 -19.46 -10.10 -4.68
N ASP A 191 -18.59 -9.27 -4.08
CA ASP A 191 -18.61 -7.81 -4.24
C ASP A 191 -17.60 -7.32 -5.30
N GLY A 192 -16.80 -8.18 -5.93
CA GLY A 192 -15.95 -7.77 -7.04
C GLY A 192 -14.63 -8.53 -7.13
N ALA A 193 -13.91 -8.27 -8.23
CA ALA A 193 -12.56 -8.79 -8.42
C ALA A 193 -11.57 -8.12 -7.47
N VAL A 194 -10.53 -8.84 -7.07
CA VAL A 194 -9.40 -8.31 -6.31
C VAL A 194 -8.80 -7.11 -7.04
N LEU A 195 -8.43 -6.07 -6.28
CA LEU A 195 -7.84 -4.86 -6.81
C LEU A 195 -6.32 -4.94 -6.68
N LEU A 196 -5.60 -4.65 -7.76
CA LEU A 196 -4.15 -4.50 -7.76
C LEU A 196 -3.79 -3.05 -8.07
N PHE A 197 -3.06 -2.38 -7.19
CA PHE A 197 -2.57 -1.01 -7.40
C PHE A 197 -1.04 -0.99 -7.41
N ASN A 198 -0.45 -0.19 -8.30
CA ASN A 198 1.01 -0.06 -8.43
C ASN A 198 1.47 1.36 -8.16
N LEU A 199 2.55 1.48 -7.39
CA LEU A 199 3.26 2.71 -7.09
C LEU A 199 4.71 2.54 -7.49
N HIS A 200 5.16 3.38 -8.42
CA HIS A 200 6.57 3.49 -8.80
C HIS A 200 7.22 4.69 -8.12
N VAL A 201 8.22 4.43 -7.28
CA VAL A 201 9.01 5.42 -6.56
C VAL A 201 10.32 5.68 -7.32
N SER A 202 10.71 6.95 -7.48
CA SER A 202 11.83 7.32 -8.36
C SER A 202 12.74 8.35 -7.71
N ALA A 203 14.01 8.33 -8.12
CA ALA A 203 15.01 9.33 -7.75
C ALA A 203 15.03 10.55 -8.70
N ALA A 204 14.41 10.44 -9.88
CA ALA A 204 14.56 11.41 -10.97
C ALA A 204 13.98 12.81 -10.67
N GLY A 205 13.13 12.93 -9.63
CA GLY A 205 12.37 14.14 -9.38
C GLY A 205 11.39 14.46 -10.52
N GLY A 206 10.70 15.58 -10.42
CA GLY A 206 9.68 16.00 -11.41
C GLY A 206 8.25 15.70 -10.97
N ALA A 207 7.28 16.07 -11.82
CA ALA A 207 5.87 15.92 -11.50
C ALA A 207 5.45 14.43 -11.51
N PRO A 208 4.91 13.90 -10.40
CA PRO A 208 4.36 12.55 -10.38
C PRO A 208 3.18 12.41 -11.35
N SER A 209 3.10 11.29 -12.05
CA SER A 209 1.88 10.90 -12.78
C SER A 209 0.99 10.13 -11.82
N ALA A 210 0.07 10.84 -11.16
CA ALA A 210 -0.79 10.29 -10.12
C ALA A 210 -2.20 10.03 -10.65
N PHE A 211 -2.65 8.78 -10.53
CA PHE A 211 -3.99 8.32 -10.92
C PHE A 211 -4.40 8.69 -12.36
N PRO A 212 -3.53 8.43 -13.37
CA PRO A 212 -3.90 8.68 -14.76
C PRO A 212 -5.05 7.77 -15.18
N ASP A 213 -5.78 8.20 -16.22
CA ASP A 213 -6.86 7.45 -16.83
C ASP A 213 -6.53 6.93 -18.23
N SER A 214 -5.32 7.21 -18.71
CA SER A 214 -4.73 6.67 -19.94
C SER A 214 -3.21 6.51 -19.79
N ASP A 215 -2.62 5.67 -20.63
CA ASP A 215 -1.19 5.46 -20.67
C ASP A 215 -0.47 6.42 -21.64
N ALA A 216 -1.19 7.26 -22.38
CA ALA A 216 -0.67 8.07 -23.48
C ALA A 216 0.57 8.89 -23.09
N ASP A 217 0.51 9.54 -21.92
CA ASP A 217 1.55 10.44 -21.41
C ASP A 217 2.60 9.75 -20.53
N LEU A 218 2.60 8.41 -20.46
CA LEU A 218 3.58 7.67 -19.68
C LEU A 218 4.95 7.59 -20.39
N PRO A 219 6.06 7.74 -19.65
CA PRO A 219 7.37 8.03 -20.23
C PRO A 219 8.04 6.83 -20.91
N ASP A 220 7.71 5.61 -20.49
CA ASP A 220 8.37 4.39 -20.93
C ASP A 220 7.43 3.17 -20.89
N ASP A 221 7.87 2.07 -21.50
CA ASP A 221 7.10 0.82 -21.57
C ASP A 221 6.89 0.19 -20.18
N TYR A 222 7.81 0.43 -19.24
CA TYR A 222 7.68 -0.04 -17.87
C TYR A 222 6.51 0.63 -17.13
N ALA A 223 6.41 1.96 -17.22
CA ALA A 223 5.29 2.72 -16.69
C ALA A 223 3.96 2.24 -17.29
N ARG A 224 3.93 1.99 -18.61
CA ARG A 224 2.76 1.45 -19.31
C ARG A 224 2.39 0.05 -18.82
N ALA A 225 3.37 -0.81 -18.57
CA ALA A 225 3.16 -2.14 -18.01
C ALA A 225 2.55 -2.09 -16.60
N LEU A 226 3.10 -1.27 -15.70
CA LEU A 226 2.54 -1.07 -14.35
C LEU A 226 1.12 -0.50 -14.40
N PHE A 227 0.87 0.49 -15.27
CA PHE A 227 -0.46 1.05 -15.47
C PHE A 227 -1.46 0.00 -15.96
N ALA A 228 -1.05 -0.83 -16.93
CA ALA A 228 -1.90 -1.89 -17.49
C ALA A 228 -2.27 -2.95 -16.43
N MET A 229 -1.34 -3.27 -15.53
CA MET A 229 -1.57 -4.18 -14.39
C MET A 229 -2.45 -3.56 -13.28
N SER A 230 -2.44 -2.23 -13.13
CA SER A 230 -3.23 -1.57 -12.10
C SER A 230 -4.73 -1.59 -12.39
N SER A 231 -5.54 -1.91 -11.40
CA SER A 231 -7.00 -1.93 -11.50
C SER A 231 -7.60 -0.52 -11.57
N PRO A 232 -8.73 -0.33 -12.27
CA PRO A 232 -9.54 0.88 -12.14
C PRO A 232 -9.91 1.13 -10.68
N LEU A 233 -9.91 2.40 -10.27
CA LEU A 233 -10.36 2.76 -8.93
C LEU A 233 -11.88 2.56 -8.82
N PRO A 234 -12.37 1.87 -7.77
CA PRO A 234 -13.79 1.88 -7.43
C PRO A 234 -14.36 3.28 -7.26
N THR A 235 -15.68 3.43 -7.44
CA THR A 235 -16.37 4.73 -7.42
C THR A 235 -16.06 5.54 -6.16
N HIS A 236 -16.10 4.93 -4.97
CA HIS A 236 -15.84 5.66 -3.72
C HIS A 236 -14.38 6.11 -3.60
N MET A 237 -13.41 5.31 -4.08
CA MET A 237 -12.00 5.69 -4.12
C MET A 237 -11.77 6.82 -5.12
N ARG A 238 -12.42 6.79 -6.29
CA ARG A 238 -12.38 7.89 -7.27
C ARG A 238 -12.97 9.17 -6.72
N SER A 239 -14.13 9.11 -6.06
CA SER A 239 -14.75 10.27 -5.41
C SER A 239 -13.84 10.85 -4.34
N TYR A 240 -13.18 9.98 -3.56
CA TYR A 240 -12.20 10.43 -2.56
C TYR A 240 -10.97 11.07 -3.22
N ALA A 241 -10.40 10.46 -4.25
CA ALA A 241 -9.29 11.03 -5.01
C ALA A 241 -9.64 12.41 -5.60
N ALA A 242 -10.85 12.58 -6.15
CA ALA A 242 -11.35 13.87 -6.62
C ALA A 242 -11.41 14.92 -5.50
N SER A 243 -11.84 14.54 -4.29
CA SER A 243 -11.85 15.42 -3.13
C SER A 243 -10.45 15.85 -2.68
N GLN A 244 -9.42 15.06 -3.01
CA GLN A 244 -8.00 15.36 -2.81
C GLN A 244 -7.38 16.15 -3.98
N GLY A 245 -8.20 16.65 -4.91
CA GLY A 245 -7.75 17.46 -6.04
C GLY A 245 -7.26 16.69 -7.26
N GLN A 246 -7.39 15.35 -7.28
CA GLN A 246 -7.02 14.55 -8.44
C GLN A 246 -8.05 14.67 -9.56
N ARG A 247 -7.57 14.68 -10.80
CA ARG A 247 -8.45 14.58 -11.98
C ARG A 247 -8.80 13.11 -12.17
N VAL A 248 -10.08 12.79 -12.09
CA VAL A 248 -10.54 11.40 -12.19
C VAL A 248 -11.60 11.23 -13.27
N SER A 249 -11.60 10.05 -13.88
CA SER A 249 -12.63 9.56 -14.80
C SER A 249 -12.95 8.10 -14.47
N GLU A 250 -13.89 7.46 -15.18
CA GLU A 250 -14.19 6.03 -15.01
C GLU A 250 -13.00 5.13 -15.35
N ASN A 251 -12.04 5.62 -16.13
CA ASN A 251 -10.83 4.87 -16.52
C ASN A 251 -9.66 5.10 -15.57
N THR A 252 -9.79 5.96 -14.56
CA THR A 252 -8.73 6.22 -13.57
C THR A 252 -8.32 4.94 -12.86
N ARG A 253 -7.02 4.64 -12.85
CA ARG A 253 -6.45 3.44 -12.22
C ARG A 253 -5.73 3.79 -10.93
N GLY A 254 -5.63 2.81 -10.02
CA GLY A 254 -4.77 2.89 -8.84
C GLY A 254 -3.31 2.76 -9.23
N PHE A 255 -2.79 3.79 -9.89
CA PHE A 255 -1.43 3.83 -10.40
C PHE A 255 -0.81 5.20 -10.09
N VAL A 256 0.42 5.18 -9.61
CA VAL A 256 1.23 6.38 -9.46
C VAL A 256 2.64 6.08 -9.97
N TYR A 257 3.17 6.96 -10.81
CA TYR A 257 4.54 6.87 -11.33
C TYR A 257 5.36 8.10 -10.95
N ASN A 258 6.65 7.88 -10.71
CA ASN A 258 7.59 8.93 -10.30
C ASN A 258 7.18 9.57 -8.96
N ALA A 259 6.78 8.72 -8.01
CA ALA A 259 6.25 9.16 -6.72
C ALA A 259 7.34 9.83 -5.87
N ASP A 260 7.00 11.01 -5.35
CA ASP A 260 7.67 11.65 -4.23
C ASP A 260 7.05 11.20 -2.89
N VAL A 261 7.58 11.70 -1.77
CA VAL A 261 7.09 11.36 -0.43
C VAL A 261 5.58 11.62 -0.29
N THR A 262 5.09 12.74 -0.84
CA THR A 262 3.68 13.12 -0.77
C THR A 262 2.81 12.13 -1.55
N SER A 263 3.25 11.73 -2.74
CA SER A 263 2.54 10.79 -3.61
C SER A 263 2.46 9.39 -3.02
N VAL A 264 3.52 8.94 -2.32
CA VAL A 264 3.50 7.65 -1.59
C VAL A 264 2.38 7.65 -0.53
N VAL A 265 2.30 8.70 0.28
CA VAL A 265 1.27 8.83 1.32
C VAL A 265 -0.12 8.91 0.70
N GLN A 266 -0.30 9.72 -0.35
CA GLN A 266 -1.58 9.87 -1.02
C GLN A 266 -2.05 8.55 -1.69
N PHE A 267 -1.12 7.81 -2.31
CA PHE A 267 -1.40 6.50 -2.91
C PHE A 267 -1.94 5.52 -1.89
N LEU A 268 -1.28 5.42 -0.73
CA LEU A 268 -1.69 4.54 0.36
C LEU A 268 -3.05 4.95 0.95
N ASP A 269 -3.27 6.25 1.15
CA ASP A 269 -4.51 6.78 1.72
C ASP A 269 -5.73 6.56 0.80
N ILE A 270 -5.58 6.80 -0.51
CA ILE A 270 -6.63 6.52 -1.50
C ILE A 270 -6.82 5.02 -1.68
N GLY A 271 -5.72 4.27 -1.82
CA GLY A 271 -5.74 2.83 -2.08
C GLY A 271 -6.30 1.99 -0.93
N THR A 272 -6.30 2.52 0.30
CA THR A 272 -6.90 1.87 1.48
C THR A 272 -8.21 2.53 1.94
N ARG A 273 -8.81 3.38 1.09
CA ARG A 273 -10.10 4.01 1.38
C ARG A 273 -11.24 3.00 1.32
N ALA A 274 -11.70 2.58 2.49
CA ALA A 274 -12.91 1.78 2.66
C ALA A 274 -14.20 2.58 2.36
N THR A 275 -15.22 1.90 1.82
CA THR A 275 -16.56 2.43 1.48
C THR A 275 -17.30 2.99 2.69
N GLU A 276 -17.29 2.30 3.82
CA GLU A 276 -17.81 2.73 5.13
C GLU A 276 -17.42 1.67 6.19
N LEU A 277 -17.10 2.09 7.42
CA LEU A 277 -16.76 1.20 8.54
C LEU A 277 -17.88 1.20 9.58
N ARG A 278 -18.29 0.01 10.06
CA ARG A 278 -19.38 -0.12 11.03
C ARG A 278 -19.06 -0.99 12.23
#